data_AF-A0A920PZM5-F1
#
_entry.id   AF-A0A920PZM5-F1
#
_cell.length_a   1.000
_cell.length_b   1.000
_cell.length_c   1.000
_cell.angle_alpha   90.00
_cell.angle_beta   90.00
_cell.angle_gamma   90.00
#
_symmetry.space_group_name_H-M   'P 1'
#
loop_
_entity.id
_entity.type
_entity.pdbx_description
1 polymer ?
#
loop_
_entity_poly.entity_id
_entity_poly.type
_entity_poly.pdbx_seq_one_letter_code
_entity_poly.pdbx_strand_id
1 'polypeptide(L)' 'MAGQFYGTHSLEVDSQGGNIYTTETYEGKRLQKFRYIGMGNLSGDVGVPRPQ' A
#
# COMPACT_ATOMS: atom_id res chain seq x y z
N MET A 1 -1.49 -17.26 -12.40
CA MET A 1 -2.63 -16.85 -11.56
C MET A 1 -3.06 -15.47 -11.99
N ALA A 2 -4.36 -15.25 -12.24
CA ALA A 2 -4.89 -13.92 -12.51
C ALA A 2 -4.72 -13.03 -11.27
N GLY A 3 -4.37 -11.76 -11.48
CA GLY A 3 -3.90 -10.84 -10.45
C GLY A 3 -4.91 -10.59 -9.32
N GLN A 4 -4.39 -10.23 -8.15
CA GLN A 4 -5.16 -9.90 -6.95
C GLN A 4 -6.05 -8.65 -7.11
N PHE A 5 -5.95 -7.92 -8.22
CA PHE A 5 -6.61 -6.64 -8.47
C PHE A 5 -7.66 -6.75 -9.58
N TYR A 6 -8.80 -6.07 -9.40
CA TYR A 6 -9.86 -5.97 -10.39
C TYR A 6 -10.41 -4.55 -10.42
N GLY A 7 -9.95 -3.72 -11.36
CA GLY A 7 -10.41 -2.33 -11.46
C GLY A 7 -10.06 -1.45 -10.25
N THR A 8 -8.87 -1.64 -9.66
CA THR A 8 -8.36 -0.80 -8.58
C THR A 8 -8.24 0.66 -9.02
N HIS A 9 -8.78 1.58 -8.22
CA HIS A 9 -8.86 3.00 -8.59
C HIS A 9 -8.19 3.92 -7.59
N SER A 10 -8.31 3.65 -6.29
CA SER A 10 -7.69 4.48 -5.26
C SER A 10 -6.83 3.68 -4.30
N LEU A 11 -5.86 4.37 -3.70
CA LEU A 11 -4.97 3.90 -2.66
C LEU A 11 -4.97 4.91 -1.53
N GLU A 12 -5.13 4.43 -0.31
CA GLU A 12 -5.09 5.24 0.90
C GLU A 12 -4.20 4.56 1.94
N VAL A 13 -3.59 5.38 2.80
CA VAL A 13 -2.78 4.93 3.94
C VAL A 13 -3.53 5.29 5.21
N ASP A 14 -3.54 4.39 6.20
CA ASP A 14 -4.14 4.74 7.49
C ASP A 14 -3.42 5.90 8.18
N SER A 15 -4.08 6.51 9.16
CA SER A 15 -3.55 7.63 9.92
C SER A 15 -2.27 7.31 10.70
N GLN A 16 -1.98 6.03 10.94
CA GLN A 16 -0.74 5.56 11.55
C GLN A 16 0.41 5.49 10.53
N GLY A 17 0.14 5.67 9.23
CA GLY A 17 1.12 5.66 8.16
C GLY A 17 1.58 4.26 7.75
N GLY A 18 0.90 3.21 8.21
CA GLY A 18 1.35 1.83 8.06
C GLY A 18 0.57 1.09 6.98
N ASN A 19 -0.70 0.79 7.25
CA ASN A 19 -1.45 -0.10 6.38
C ASN A 19 -1.92 0.61 5.11
N ILE A 20 -1.90 -0.13 4.00
CA ILE A 20 -2.37 0.34 2.69
C ILE A 20 -3.73 -0.29 2.40
N TYR A 21 -4.62 0.51 1.83
CA TYR A 21 -5.94 0.10 1.42
C TYR A 21 -6.15 0.45 -0.05
N THR A 22 -6.69 -0.48 -0.81
CA THR A 22 -7.08 -0.23 -2.21
C THR A 22 -8.58 -0.41 -2.39
N THR A 23 -9.19 0.46 -3.19
CA THR A 23 -10.61 0.37 -3.55
C THR A 23 -10.79 0.08 -5.04
N GLU A 24 -11.96 -0.42 -5.42
CA GLU A 24 -12.30 -0.77 -6.80
C GLU A 24 -13.42 0.10 -7.36
N THR A 25 -13.34 0.37 -8.66
CA THR A 25 -14.26 1.28 -9.36
C THR A 25 -15.51 0.60 -9.91
N TYR A 26 -15.44 -0.68 -10.29
CA TYR A 26 -16.52 -1.30 -11.07
C TYR A 26 -17.73 -1.67 -10.24
N GLU A 27 -17.52 -2.36 -9.12
CA GLU A 27 -18.62 -2.77 -8.25
C GLU A 27 -18.56 -2.09 -6.87
N GLY A 28 -17.43 -1.51 -6.49
CA GLY A 28 -17.22 -0.90 -5.17
C GLY A 28 -17.36 -1.88 -3.99
N LYS A 29 -17.43 -3.19 -4.25
CA LYS A 29 -17.71 -4.22 -3.23
C LYS A 29 -16.49 -4.66 -2.44
N ARG A 30 -15.30 -4.22 -2.83
CA ARG A 30 -14.04 -4.75 -2.28
C ARG A 30 -13.13 -3.65 -1.76
N LEU A 31 -12.69 -3.87 -0.53
CA LEU A 31 -11.53 -3.22 0.06
C LEU A 31 -10.47 -4.29 0.26
N GLN A 32 -9.26 -4.05 -0.26
CA GLN A 32 -8.13 -4.91 -0.01
C GLN A 32 -7.15 -4.20 0.92
N LYS A 33 -6.86 -4.84 2.06
CA LYS A 33 -5.92 -4.33 3.07
C LYS A 33 -4.58 -5.04 2.93
N PHE A 34 -3.52 -4.25 2.87
CA PHE A 34 -2.14 -4.71 2.98
C PHE A 34 -1.60 -4.28 4.33
N ARG A 35 -1.31 -5.28 5.18
CA ARG A 35 -0.81 -5.01 6.52
C ARG A 35 0.66 -4.62 6.45
N TYR A 36 0.99 -3.48 7.04
CA TYR A 36 2.38 -3.12 7.27
C TYR A 36 2.93 -3.89 8.46
N ILE A 37 4.07 -4.54 8.24
CA ILE A 37 4.72 -5.42 9.22
C ILE A 37 6.09 -4.89 9.65
N GLY A 38 6.32 -3.59 9.47
CA GLY A 38 7.61 -2.95 9.73
C GLY A 38 8.50 -2.89 8.48
N MET A 39 9.42 -1.91 8.47
CA MET A 39 10.55 -1.93 7.56
C MET A 39 11.50 -3.02 8.05
N GLY A 40 11.84 -3.98 7.18
CA GLY A 40 12.95 -4.90 7.46
C GLY A 40 14.27 -4.15 7.60
N ASN A 41 15.35 -4.89 7.85
CA ASN A 41 16.68 -4.28 7.86
C ASN A 41 16.94 -3.59 6.52
N LEU A 42 17.20 -2.29 6.59
CA LEU A 42 17.60 -1.50 5.45
C LEU A 42 18.91 -2.06 4.89
N SER A 43 18.91 -2.38 3.60
CA SER A 43 20.08 -2.90 2.89
C SER A 43 20.09 -2.34 1.48
N GLY A 44 21.27 -1.92 1.00
CA GLY A 44 21.44 -1.26 -0.29
C GLY A 44 21.07 0.23 -0.29
N ASP A 45 20.79 0.77 -1.48
CA ASP A 45 20.43 2.18 -1.67
C ASP A 45 19.03 2.46 -1.13
N VAL A 46 18.95 3.15 0.01
CA VAL A 46 17.68 3.55 0.66
C VAL A 46 17.19 4.94 0.27
N GLY A 47 17.74 5.48 -0.83
CA GLY A 47 17.45 6.83 -1.31
C GLY A 47 18.24 7.92 -0.57
N VAL A 48 17.98 9.16 -0.98
CA VAL A 48 18.69 10.33 -0.45
C VAL A 48 18.08 10.74 0.89
N PRO A 49 18.86 10.87 1.98
CA PRO A 49 18.35 11.42 3.23
C PRO A 49 17.89 12.86 3.00
N ARG A 50 16.64 13.16 3.37
CA ARG A 50 16.10 14.52 3.31
C ARG A 50 16.32 15.21 4.66
N PRO A 51 16.70 16.50 4.68
CA PRO A 51 16.81 17.27 5.92
C PRO A 51 15.44 17.38 6.60
N GLN A 52 15.45 17.33 7.95
CA GLN A 52 14.32 17.59 8.82
C GLN A 52 14.21 19.08 9.19
#